data_AF-A0A419HGP5-F1
#
_entry.id   AF-A0A419HGP5-F1
#
_cell.length_a   1.000
_cell.length_b   1.000
_cell.length_c   1.000
_cell.angle_alpha   90.00
_cell.angle_beta   90.00
_cell.angle_gamma   90.00
#
_symmetry.space_group_name_H-M   'P 1'
#
loop_
_entity.id
_entity.type
_entity.pdbx_description
1 polymer ?
#
loop_
_entity_poly.entity_id
_entity_poly.type
_entity_poly.pdbx_seq_one_letter_code
_entity_poly.pdbx_strand_id
1 'polypeptide(L)'
;MTRADGAILLVVRSAPGTGFDMAENPRADGEFEAKEGSMVQVMQEIDGAIVARDETLLRVPVPVRTRWEYDLDDPLAVKVLLAGRRSEWVEWVFSRDLLADGLIAAAGVGDVQIMPMDHVWVRMELRSPSGYAAIHFNAEHVCEFLQESYDQIRPGAEPIAQGLDSWIGQISI
;
A
#
# COMPACT_ATOMS: atom_id res chain seq x y z
N MET A 1 -11.71 -25.39 -2.53
CA MET A 1 -11.68 -24.58 -3.77
C MET A 1 -10.82 -23.38 -3.44
N THR A 2 -9.52 -23.54 -3.59
CA THR A 2 -8.48 -22.66 -3.02
C THR A 2 -8.10 -21.63 -4.08
N ARG A 3 -8.32 -20.33 -3.81
CA ARG A 3 -8.08 -19.23 -4.73
C ARG A 3 -6.69 -18.65 -4.49
N ALA A 4 -5.85 -18.80 -5.51
CA ALA A 4 -4.55 -18.20 -5.85
C ALA A 4 -3.75 -17.42 -4.77
N ASP A 5 -2.56 -17.96 -4.48
CA ASP A 5 -1.42 -17.25 -3.91
C ASP A 5 -0.90 -16.19 -4.89
N GLY A 6 -1.20 -14.91 -4.63
CA GLY A 6 -0.55 -13.77 -5.26
C GLY A 6 0.59 -13.28 -4.37
N ALA A 7 1.84 -13.45 -4.78
CA ALA A 7 3.00 -12.99 -4.04
C ALA A 7 2.93 -11.45 -3.87
N ILE A 8 2.96 -10.98 -2.62
CA ILE A 8 3.01 -9.57 -2.25
C ILE A 8 4.47 -9.11 -2.29
N LEU A 9 4.80 -8.17 -3.16
CA LEU A 9 6.10 -7.49 -3.15
C LEU A 9 6.00 -6.25 -2.24
N LEU A 10 6.60 -6.31 -1.06
CA LEU A 10 6.66 -5.19 -0.11
C LEU A 10 8.00 -4.46 -0.27
N VAL A 11 7.98 -3.24 -0.80
CA VAL A 11 9.16 -2.37 -0.87
C VAL A 11 8.94 -1.17 0.07
N VAL A 12 9.78 -1.04 1.08
CA VAL A 12 9.80 0.10 2.01
C VAL A 12 11.02 0.95 1.67
N ARG A 13 10.83 2.19 1.22
CA ARG A 13 11.92 3.13 0.95
C ARG A 13 12.07 4.16 2.07
N SER A 14 13.31 4.41 2.50
CA SER A 14 13.69 5.54 3.36
C SER A 14 14.40 6.60 2.52
N ALA A 15 14.07 7.88 2.68
CA ALA A 15 14.85 8.98 2.11
C ALA A 15 16.21 9.14 2.84
N PRO A 16 17.29 9.57 2.15
CA PRO A 16 18.63 9.66 2.74
C PRO A 16 18.76 10.82 3.75
N GLY A 17 19.43 10.55 4.88
CA GLY A 17 19.82 11.55 5.90
C GLY A 17 19.36 11.27 7.34
N THR A 18 18.82 10.09 7.62
CA THR A 18 18.20 9.76 8.90
C THR A 18 19.21 9.12 9.88
N GLY A 19 19.41 9.77 11.03
CA GLY A 19 20.08 9.17 12.20
C GLY A 19 19.19 8.18 12.96
N PHE A 20 18.34 7.45 12.24
CA PHE A 20 17.56 6.30 12.69
C PHE A 20 18.00 5.14 11.81
N ASP A 21 18.76 4.21 12.36
CA ASP A 21 19.32 3.11 11.60
C ASP A 21 18.26 2.03 11.36
N MET A 22 17.70 2.02 10.15
CA MET A 22 16.74 1.04 9.63
C MET A 22 17.41 0.15 8.57
N ALA A 23 18.75 0.06 8.55
CA ALA A 23 19.56 -0.56 7.50
C ALA A 23 19.58 -2.10 7.50
N GLU A 24 18.74 -2.79 8.26
CA GLU A 24 18.67 -4.26 8.23
C GLU A 24 17.27 -4.76 7.85
N ASN A 25 16.76 -4.31 6.70
CA ASN A 25 15.74 -5.05 5.97
C ASN A 25 16.42 -5.85 4.83
N PRO A 26 16.75 -7.14 5.03
CA PRO A 26 17.38 -8.00 4.01
C PRO A 26 16.42 -8.42 2.88
N ARG A 27 15.36 -7.62 2.64
CA ARG A 27 14.45 -7.72 1.48
C ARG A 27 14.38 -6.40 0.70
N ALA A 28 15.15 -5.38 1.09
CA ALA A 28 15.19 -4.06 0.44
C ALA A 28 16.24 -3.97 -0.69
N ASP A 29 16.95 -5.05 -0.97
CA ASP A 29 18.05 -5.22 -1.92
C ASP A 29 17.58 -5.42 -3.37
N GLY A 30 16.26 -5.37 -3.63
CA GLY A 30 15.76 -5.06 -4.96
C GLY A 30 15.99 -3.57 -5.25
N GLU A 31 17.07 -3.23 -5.96
CA GLU A 31 17.25 -1.93 -6.60
C GLU A 31 16.09 -1.70 -7.59
N PHE A 32 14.99 -1.13 -7.12
CA PHE A 32 13.96 -0.61 -8.00
C PHE A 32 14.31 0.84 -8.31
N GLU A 33 15.09 1.05 -9.36
CA GLU A 33 15.21 2.37 -9.99
C GLU A 33 13.79 2.90 -10.25
N ALA A 34 13.47 4.07 -9.69
CA ALA A 34 12.28 4.79 -10.14
C ALA A 34 12.48 5.01 -11.64
N LYS A 35 11.64 4.40 -12.47
CA LYS A 35 11.78 4.58 -13.92
C LYS A 35 11.57 6.06 -14.22
N GLU A 36 12.63 6.69 -14.71
CA GLU A 36 12.57 8.07 -15.17
C GLU A 36 11.51 8.15 -16.29
N GLY A 37 10.38 8.81 -15.99
CA GLY A 37 9.21 8.86 -16.88
C GLY A 37 7.97 8.09 -16.40
N SER A 38 8.01 7.40 -15.25
CA SER A 38 6.79 6.89 -14.59
C SER A 38 5.83 8.06 -14.34
N MET A 39 4.63 7.94 -14.89
CA MET A 39 3.61 8.99 -14.85
C MET A 39 2.49 8.54 -13.94
N VAL A 40 2.54 8.99 -12.68
CA VAL A 40 1.42 8.83 -11.72
C VAL A 40 0.17 9.43 -12.34
N GLN A 41 -0.86 8.60 -12.57
CA GLN A 41 -2.10 9.04 -13.21
C GLN A 41 -3.15 9.47 -12.21
N VAL A 42 -3.23 8.76 -11.08
CA VAL A 42 -4.12 9.11 -9.98
C VAL A 42 -3.26 9.43 -8.79
N MET A 43 -3.41 10.65 -8.27
CA MET A 43 -2.75 11.12 -7.07
C MET A 43 -3.77 11.86 -6.22
N GLN A 44 -4.01 11.36 -5.01
CA GLN A 44 -4.95 11.96 -4.08
C GLN A 44 -4.32 12.13 -2.70
N GLU A 45 -4.66 13.23 -2.03
CA GLU A 45 -4.39 13.39 -0.61
C GLU A 45 -5.62 12.94 0.17
N ILE A 46 -5.48 11.90 0.97
CA ILE A 46 -6.56 11.35 1.80
C ILE A 46 -6.18 11.55 3.26
N ASP A 47 -7.04 12.23 4.01
CA ASP A 47 -6.84 12.40 5.44
C ASP A 47 -7.03 11.07 6.17
N GLY A 48 -6.06 10.71 7.00
CA GLY A 48 -6.12 9.54 7.87
C GLY A 48 -6.00 9.93 9.34
N ALA A 49 -6.34 9.00 10.23
CA ALA A 49 -6.07 9.13 11.65
C ALA A 49 -5.37 7.87 12.19
N ILE A 50 -4.20 8.05 12.80
CA ILE A 50 -3.49 6.97 13.49
C ILE A 50 -4.20 6.72 14.83
N VAL A 51 -4.56 5.46 15.05
CA VAL A 51 -5.15 4.97 16.30
C VAL A 51 -4.18 4.01 16.96
N ALA A 52 -3.96 4.18 18.27
CA ALA A 52 -3.06 3.32 19.02
C ALA A 52 -3.58 1.87 19.05
N ARG A 53 -2.66 0.90 19.08
CA ARG A 53 -2.97 -0.54 19.13
C ARG A 53 -3.76 -0.95 20.39
N ASP A 54 -3.69 -0.15 21.45
CA ASP A 54 -4.32 -0.42 22.74
C ASP A 54 -5.51 0.53 22.92
N GLU A 55 -6.73 0.01 22.73
CA GLU A 55 -8.01 0.72 22.89
C GLU A 55 -8.27 1.13 24.36
N THR A 56 -7.45 0.66 25.31
CA THR A 56 -7.73 0.74 26.75
C THR A 56 -7.28 2.06 27.41
N LEU A 57 -6.59 2.95 26.70
CA LEU A 57 -6.19 4.25 27.23
C LEU A 57 -6.58 5.35 26.24
N LEU A 58 -7.62 6.10 26.60
CA LEU A 58 -8.09 7.38 26.03
C LEU A 58 -7.02 8.16 25.25
N ARG A 59 -6.70 7.74 24.03
CA ARG A 59 -5.80 8.45 23.13
C ARG A 59 -6.62 9.04 22.02
N VAL A 60 -6.55 10.36 21.91
CA VAL A 60 -7.12 11.12 20.81
C VAL A 60 -6.48 10.61 19.51
N PRO A 61 -7.29 10.25 18.48
CA PRO A 61 -6.76 9.92 17.16
C PRO A 61 -5.82 11.01 16.66
N VAL A 62 -4.67 10.62 16.10
CA VAL A 62 -3.67 11.59 15.61
C VAL A 62 -3.85 11.74 14.11
N PRO A 63 -4.23 12.92 13.60
CA PRO A 63 -4.33 13.14 12.16
C PRO A 63 -3.00 12.85 11.48
N VAL A 64 -3.04 12.13 10.36
CA VAL A 64 -1.91 11.84 9.49
C VAL A 64 -2.25 12.24 8.07
N ARG A 65 -1.34 12.96 7.42
CA ARG A 65 -1.45 13.27 6.00
C ARG A 65 -0.98 12.07 5.21
N THR A 66 -1.75 11.68 4.20
CA THR A 66 -1.38 10.58 3.32
C THR A 66 -1.54 10.98 1.87
N ARG A 67 -0.65 10.47 1.01
CA ARG A 67 -0.77 10.59 -0.43
C ARG A 67 -0.91 9.20 -1.02
N TRP A 68 -1.92 9.02 -1.85
CA TRP A 68 -2.23 7.78 -2.53
C TRP A 68 -1.90 7.95 -4.00
N GLU A 69 -1.16 7.00 -4.56
CA GLU A 69 -0.68 7.04 -5.93
C GLU A 69 -0.99 5.72 -6.63
N TYR A 70 -1.46 5.84 -7.88
CA TYR A 70 -1.64 4.74 -8.81
C TYR A 70 -0.91 5.04 -10.11
N ASP A 71 -0.08 4.08 -10.55
CA ASP A 71 0.84 4.20 -11.68
C ASP A 71 0.49 3.13 -12.73
N LEU A 72 0.43 3.52 -14.00
CA LEU A 72 0.13 2.58 -15.09
C LEU A 72 1.28 1.62 -15.39
N ASP A 73 2.50 1.98 -14.99
CA ASP A 73 3.67 1.11 -15.11
C ASP A 73 3.66 -0.01 -14.07
N ASP A 74 2.89 0.15 -12.98
CA ASP A 74 2.65 -0.86 -11.95
C ASP A 74 1.15 -0.95 -11.59
N PRO A 75 0.31 -1.41 -12.53
CA PRO A 75 -1.15 -1.30 -12.45
C PRO A 75 -1.77 -2.27 -11.43
N LEU A 76 -0.97 -3.15 -10.84
CA LEU A 76 -1.39 -4.06 -9.78
C LEU A 76 -1.16 -3.46 -8.39
N ALA A 77 -0.41 -2.36 -8.29
CA ALA A 77 0.01 -1.77 -7.03
C ALA A 77 -0.71 -0.45 -6.73
N VAL A 78 -0.96 -0.23 -5.45
CA VAL A 78 -1.30 1.06 -4.86
C VAL A 78 -0.16 1.46 -3.95
N LYS A 79 0.30 2.71 -4.09
CA LYS A 79 1.32 3.30 -3.23
C LYS A 79 0.66 4.28 -2.27
N VAL A 80 0.99 4.18 -0.99
CA VAL A 80 0.52 5.11 0.04
C VAL A 80 1.73 5.68 0.77
N LEU A 81 1.92 6.99 0.67
CA LEU A 81 2.93 7.73 1.39
C LEU A 81 2.31 8.31 2.65
N LEU A 82 2.89 7.99 3.81
CA LEU A 82 2.45 8.46 5.11
C LEU A 82 3.41 9.51 5.65
N ALA A 83 2.91 10.68 6.04
CA ALA A 83 3.72 11.70 6.68
C ALA A 83 4.07 11.30 8.13
N GLY A 84 5.35 11.05 8.39
CA GLY A 84 5.91 10.80 9.71
C GLY A 84 6.05 12.06 10.56
N ARG A 85 6.39 11.88 11.84
CA ARG A 85 6.42 12.97 12.85
C ARG A 85 7.47 14.05 12.56
N ARG A 86 8.46 13.76 11.71
CA ARG A 86 9.56 14.68 11.34
C ARG A 86 9.48 15.16 9.89
N SER A 87 8.28 15.17 9.30
CA SER A 87 8.07 15.52 7.89
C SER A 87 8.77 14.56 6.90
N GLU A 88 9.11 13.37 7.36
CA GLU A 88 9.58 12.26 6.53
C GLU A 88 8.36 11.54 5.92
N TRP A 89 8.48 11.01 4.71
CA TRP A 89 7.45 10.19 4.09
C TRP A 89 7.85 8.73 4.14
N VAL A 90 6.93 7.86 4.58
CA VAL A 90 7.11 6.41 4.53
C VAL A 90 6.20 5.86 3.46
N GLU A 91 6.77 5.16 2.48
CA GLU A 91 6.05 4.53 1.38
C GLU A 91 5.62 3.11 1.76
N TRP A 92 4.36 2.81 1.50
CA TRP A 92 3.79 1.47 1.53
C TRP A 92 3.24 1.11 0.16
N VAL A 93 3.56 -0.08 -0.32
CA VAL A 93 3.06 -0.60 -1.59
C VAL A 93 2.31 -1.89 -1.32
N PHE A 94 1.09 -1.99 -1.84
CA PHE A 94 0.26 -3.18 -1.70
C PHE A 94 -0.66 -3.35 -2.91
N SER A 95 -1.30 -4.51 -3.02
CA SER A 95 -2.16 -4.84 -4.15
C SER A 95 -3.39 -3.93 -4.24
N ARG A 96 -3.73 -3.50 -5.45
CA ARG A 96 -5.00 -2.81 -5.73
C ARG A 96 -6.21 -3.68 -5.39
N ASP A 97 -6.13 -4.98 -5.63
CA ASP A 97 -7.19 -5.93 -5.26
C ASP A 97 -7.31 -6.09 -3.74
N LEU A 98 -6.18 -6.02 -3.01
CA LEU A 98 -6.23 -6.00 -1.54
C LEU A 98 -7.02 -4.79 -1.01
N LEU A 99 -6.89 -3.63 -1.65
CA LEU A 99 -7.68 -2.45 -1.30
C LEU A 99 -9.18 -2.69 -1.55
N ALA A 100 -9.51 -3.23 -2.72
CA ALA A 100 -10.88 -3.52 -3.12
C ALA A 100 -11.55 -4.53 -2.19
N ASP A 101 -10.88 -5.65 -1.91
CA ASP A 101 -11.38 -6.67 -0.99
C ASP A 101 -11.51 -6.11 0.43
N GLY A 102 -10.52 -5.32 0.86
CA GLY A 102 -10.45 -4.66 2.17
C GLY A 102 -11.54 -3.63 2.44
N LEU A 103 -12.17 -3.07 1.41
CA LEU A 103 -13.35 -2.21 1.54
C LEU A 103 -14.63 -3.01 1.80
N ILE A 104 -14.65 -4.30 1.44
CA ILE A 104 -15.84 -5.16 1.52
C ILE A 104 -15.79 -6.03 2.79
N ALA A 105 -14.63 -6.60 3.10
CA ALA A 105 -14.42 -7.49 4.23
C ALA A 105 -12.97 -7.41 4.71
N ALA A 106 -12.66 -8.03 5.86
CA ALA A 106 -11.27 -8.13 6.30
C ALA A 106 -10.43 -8.93 5.29
N ALA A 107 -9.41 -8.29 4.75
CA ALA A 107 -8.52 -8.81 3.72
C ALA A 107 -7.05 -8.51 4.04
N GLY A 108 -6.15 -9.33 3.49
CA GLY A 108 -4.70 -9.21 3.67
C GLY A 108 -4.12 -10.22 4.65
N VAL A 109 -2.87 -10.59 4.38
CA VAL A 109 -2.07 -11.50 5.20
C VAL A 109 -0.66 -10.91 5.30
N GLY A 110 -0.06 -10.95 6.49
CA GLY A 110 1.30 -10.47 6.71
C GLY A 110 1.33 -9.00 7.12
N ASP A 111 2.01 -8.18 6.31
CA ASP A 111 2.43 -6.82 6.69
C ASP A 111 1.34 -5.76 6.47
N VAL A 112 0.34 -6.04 5.64
CA VAL A 112 -0.78 -5.15 5.37
C VAL A 112 -2.10 -5.90 5.55
N GLN A 113 -3.00 -5.34 6.35
CA GLN A 113 -4.37 -5.83 6.51
C GLN A 113 -5.34 -4.65 6.39
N ILE A 114 -6.40 -4.82 5.60
CA ILE A 114 -7.41 -3.79 5.36
C ILE A 114 -8.78 -4.38 5.69
N MET A 115 -9.61 -3.62 6.39
CA MET A 115 -10.95 -4.08 6.77
C MET A 115 -11.93 -2.92 6.97
N PRO A 116 -13.20 -3.09 6.60
CA PRO A 116 -14.22 -2.13 6.96
C PRO A 116 -14.45 -2.18 8.46
N MET A 117 -14.64 -1.02 9.09
CA MET A 117 -15.08 -0.95 10.49
C MET A 117 -16.59 -0.73 10.57
N ASP A 118 -17.09 0.22 9.78
CA ASP A 118 -18.49 0.55 9.61
C ASP A 118 -18.71 1.10 8.19
N HIS A 119 -19.84 1.76 7.93
CA HIS A 119 -20.14 2.34 6.62
C HIS A 119 -19.33 3.58 6.25
N VAL A 120 -18.58 4.15 7.21
CA VAL A 120 -17.86 5.41 7.08
C VAL A 120 -16.35 5.19 7.13
N TRP A 121 -15.88 4.20 7.89
CA TRP A 121 -14.46 4.02 8.16
C TRP A 121 -13.92 2.69 7.66
N VAL A 122 -12.76 2.75 7.01
CA VAL A 122 -11.90 1.60 6.73
C VAL A 122 -10.64 1.69 7.58
N ARG A 123 -10.23 0.56 8.16
CA ARG A 123 -8.97 0.42 8.90
C ARG A 123 -7.93 -0.24 8.03
N MET A 124 -6.76 0.39 7.96
CA MET A 124 -5.54 -0.19 7.40
C MET A 124 -4.54 -0.42 8.53
N GLU A 125 -4.14 -1.67 8.71
CA GLU A 125 -3.07 -2.07 9.60
C GLU A 125 -1.79 -2.33 8.82
N LEU A 126 -0.70 -1.76 9.31
CA LEU A 126 0.62 -1.84 8.74
C LEU A 126 1.57 -2.41 9.79
N ARG A 127 2.22 -3.52 9.47
CA ARG A 127 3.14 -4.26 10.35
C ARG A 127 4.51 -4.29 9.68
N SER A 128 5.53 -3.98 10.46
CA SER A 128 6.92 -4.19 10.10
C SER A 128 7.66 -4.79 11.30
N PRO A 129 8.87 -5.32 11.13
CA PRO A 129 9.68 -5.77 12.26
C PRO A 129 9.91 -4.69 13.32
N SER A 130 9.94 -3.42 12.89
CA SER A 130 10.20 -2.26 13.73
C SER A 130 8.95 -1.65 14.36
N GLY A 131 7.74 -2.04 13.96
CA GLY A 131 6.55 -1.39 14.47
C GLY A 131 5.21 -1.81 13.88
N TYR A 132 4.18 -1.09 14.34
CA TYR A 132 2.80 -1.29 13.96
C TYR A 132 2.10 0.07 13.86
N ALA A 133 1.28 0.26 12.83
CA ALA A 133 0.36 1.38 12.71
C ALA A 133 -1.04 0.87 12.33
N ALA A 134 -2.07 1.39 13.00
CA ALA A 134 -3.44 1.30 12.54
C ALA A 134 -3.89 2.69 12.12
N ILE A 135 -4.40 2.81 10.90
CA ILE A 135 -4.81 4.07 10.30
C ILE A 135 -6.26 3.92 9.86
N HIS A 136 -7.09 4.87 10.26
CA HIS A 136 -8.48 4.94 9.82
C HIS A 136 -8.61 5.98 8.72
N PHE A 137 -9.32 5.62 7.66
CA PHE A 137 -9.64 6.50 6.53
C PHE A 137 -11.14 6.53 6.31
N ASN A 138 -11.64 7.64 5.77
CA ASN A 138 -13.02 7.67 5.27
C ASN A 138 -13.12 6.72 4.06
N ALA A 139 -14.04 5.76 4.15
CA ALA A 139 -14.25 4.74 3.14
C ALA A 139 -14.69 5.35 1.79
N GLU A 140 -15.42 6.46 1.79
CA GLU A 140 -15.85 7.16 0.57
C GLU A 140 -14.65 7.63 -0.25
N HIS A 141 -13.70 8.32 0.37
CA HIS A 141 -12.49 8.80 -0.34
C HIS A 141 -11.60 7.66 -0.83
N VAL A 142 -11.52 6.56 -0.07
CA VAL A 142 -10.75 5.38 -0.50
C VAL A 142 -11.43 4.68 -1.68
N CYS A 143 -12.77 4.60 -1.68
CA CYS A 143 -13.56 4.11 -2.80
C CYS A 143 -13.41 4.98 -4.04
N GLU A 144 -13.42 6.31 -3.90
CA GLU A 144 -13.21 7.25 -5.00
C GLU A 144 -11.85 7.06 -5.65
N PHE A 145 -10.77 6.99 -4.85
CA PHE A 145 -9.44 6.67 -5.36
C PHE A 145 -9.39 5.34 -6.10
N LEU A 146 -10.00 4.29 -5.53
CA LEU A 146 -10.03 2.98 -6.16
C LEU A 146 -10.81 3.01 -7.49
N GLN A 147 -11.95 3.71 -7.55
CA GLN A 147 -12.74 3.87 -8.76
C GLN A 147 -11.96 4.60 -9.85
N GLU A 148 -11.27 5.69 -9.51
CA GLU A 148 -10.42 6.41 -10.47
C GLU A 148 -9.30 5.52 -11.02
N SER A 149 -8.72 4.64 -10.19
CA SER A 149 -7.71 3.68 -10.65
C SER A 149 -8.30 2.65 -11.64
N TYR A 150 -9.56 2.23 -11.45
CA TYR A 150 -10.25 1.32 -12.36
C TYR A 150 -10.72 1.99 -13.65
N ASP A 151 -10.95 3.30 -13.61
CA ASP A 151 -11.23 4.09 -14.81
C ASP A 151 -9.98 4.20 -15.70
N GLN A 152 -8.78 4.18 -15.12
CA GLN A 152 -7.52 4.10 -15.89
C GLN A 152 -7.32 2.70 -16.48
N ILE A 153 -7.34 1.66 -15.64
CA ILE A 153 -7.17 0.26 -16.05
C ILE A 153 -8.19 -0.58 -15.30
N ARG A 154 -9.15 -1.14 -16.04
CA ARG A 154 -10.20 -1.99 -15.47
C ARG A 154 -9.60 -3.24 -14.81
N PRO A 155 -10.27 -3.78 -13.78
CA PRO A 155 -9.90 -5.08 -13.22
C PRO A 155 -9.81 -6.15 -14.32
N GLY A 156 -8.74 -6.94 -14.33
CA GLY A 156 -8.49 -7.99 -15.30
C GLY A 156 -8.00 -7.51 -16.68
N ALA A 157 -7.87 -6.20 -16.89
CA ALA A 157 -7.27 -5.61 -18.09
C ALA A 157 -5.83 -5.14 -17.85
N GLU A 158 -5.25 -5.48 -16.69
CA GLU A 158 -3.89 -5.11 -16.36
C GLU A 158 -2.93 -5.78 -17.35
N PRO A 159 -2.00 -5.02 -17.96
CA PRO A 159 -0.96 -5.61 -18.78
C PRO A 159 -0.14 -6.56 -17.93
N ILE A 160 -0.20 -7.86 -18.22
CA ILE A 160 0.72 -8.83 -17.66
C ILE A 160 2.11 -8.40 -18.11
N ALA A 161 2.98 -8.07 -17.16
CA ALA A 161 4.32 -7.61 -17.47
C ALA A 161 4.98 -8.61 -18.42
N GLN A 162 5.28 -8.19 -19.66
CA GLN A 162 5.85 -9.05 -20.69
C GLN A 162 7.16 -9.75 -20.24
N GLY A 163 7.81 -9.22 -19.20
CA GLY A 163 8.99 -9.80 -18.58
C GLY A 163 8.72 -11.02 -17.70
N LEU A 164 7.54 -11.16 -17.08
CA LEU A 164 7.24 -12.28 -16.19
C LEU A 164 7.07 -13.59 -16.97
N ASP A 165 6.31 -13.56 -18.07
CA ASP A 165 6.16 -14.72 -18.96
C ASP A 165 7.49 -15.11 -19.60
N SER A 166 8.31 -14.11 -19.96
CA SER A 166 9.66 -14.33 -20.49
C SER A 166 10.58 -14.97 -19.45
N TRP A 167 10.53 -14.53 -18.18
CA TRP A 167 11.29 -15.12 -17.08
C TRP A 167 10.80 -16.52 -16.74
N ILE A 168 9.48 -16.76 -16.62
CA ILE A 168 8.89 -18.09 -16.40
C ILE A 168 9.30 -19.06 -17.51
N GLY A 169 9.35 -18.60 -18.76
CA GLY A 169 9.86 -19.38 -19.89
C GLY A 169 11.33 -19.76 -19.77
N GLN A 170 12.15 -19.00 -19.05
CA GLN A 170 13.58 -19.28 -18.82
C GLN A 170 13.85 -20.22 -17.64
N ILE A 171 12.95 -20.29 -16.65
CA ILE A 171 13.08 -21.18 -15.47
C ILE A 171 12.22 -22.45 -15.57
N SER A 172 11.40 -22.61 -16.61
CA SER A 172 10.75 -23.89 -16.91
C SER A 172 11.81 -24.91 -17.38
N ILE A 173 12.20 -25.82 -16.47
CA ILE A 173 13.10 -26.95 -16.72
C ILE A 173 12.38 -28.04 -17.50
#